data_AF-A0A9D8LZK7-F1
#
_entry.id   AF-A0A9D8LZK7-F1
#
_cell.length_a   1.000
_cell.length_b   1.000
_cell.length_c   1.000
_cell.angle_alpha   90.00
_cell.angle_beta   90.00
_cell.angle_gamma   90.00
#
_symmetry.space_group_name_H-M   'P 1'
#
loop_
_entity.id
_entity.type
_entity.pdbx_description
1 polymer ?
#
loop_
_entity_poly.entity_id
_entity_poly.type
_entity_poly.pdbx_seq_one_letter_code
_entity_poly.pdbx_strand_id
1 'polypeptide(L)'
;MAGRTFLQIPGPTNVPDRLLDAMRLGTINPRGSEFPPLLAGLQAGLRPLFGSSAGEILLAAGSGSAALEGALVNVLAPGDEVLAVSNGFFGAWLADLAGRLG
;
A
#
# COMPACT_ATOMS: atom_id res chain seq x y z
N MET A 1 31.04 -9.37 13.97
CA MET A 1 29.60 -9.16 13.71
C MET A 1 29.53 -8.19 12.54
N ALA A 2 28.99 -8.59 11.38
CA ALA A 2 28.82 -7.65 10.28
C ALA A 2 27.88 -6.52 10.72
N GLY A 3 28.21 -5.26 10.42
CA GLY A 3 27.41 -4.09 10.78
C GLY A 3 26.06 -4.03 10.03
N ARG A 4 25.41 -2.86 10.03
CA ARG A 4 24.15 -2.66 9.31
C ARG A 4 24.36 -2.82 7.80
N THR A 5 23.61 -3.71 7.15
CA THR A 5 23.57 -3.81 5.69
C THR A 5 22.94 -2.55 5.12
N PHE A 6 23.65 -1.87 4.20
CA PHE A 6 23.11 -0.73 3.47
C PHE A 6 22.39 -1.22 2.22
N LEU A 7 21.09 -0.97 2.13
CA LEU A 7 20.28 -1.35 0.98
C LEU A 7 20.43 -0.28 -0.12
N GLN A 8 21.27 -0.55 -1.11
CA GLN A 8 21.49 0.31 -2.29
C GLN A 8 20.72 -0.21 -3.52
N ILE A 9 19.46 -0.56 -3.31
CA ILE A 9 18.53 -1.03 -4.34
C ILE A 9 17.30 -0.10 -4.35
N PRO A 10 16.47 -0.09 -5.42
CA PRO A 10 15.28 0.76 -5.50
C PRO A 10 14.25 0.52 -4.38
N GLY A 11 14.30 -0.64 -3.73
CA GLY A 11 13.55 -0.98 -2.53
C GLY A 11 13.77 -2.44 -2.14
N PRO A 12 13.54 -2.81 -0.87
CA PRO A 12 13.17 -1.95 0.26
C PRO A 12 14.33 -1.05 0.73
N THR A 13 14.02 -0.08 1.58
CA THR A 13 15.03 0.75 2.27
C THR A 13 15.23 0.28 3.71
N ASN A 14 16.31 0.73 4.34
CA ASN A 14 16.54 0.44 5.75
C ASN A 14 15.47 1.09 6.64
N VAL A 15 14.79 0.30 7.45
CA VAL A 15 13.75 0.77 8.38
C VAL A 15 14.39 1.50 9.57
N PRO A 16 13.99 2.75 9.89
CA PRO A 16 14.46 3.46 11.08
C PRO A 16 14.20 2.69 12.37
N ASP A 17 15.14 2.74 13.33
CA ASP A 17 15.09 1.91 14.54
C ASP A 17 13.83 2.14 15.37
N ARG A 18 13.35 3.39 15.46
CA ARG A 18 12.07 3.72 16.13
C ARG A 18 10.86 2.95 15.58
N LEU A 19 10.87 2.62 14.29
CA LEU A 19 9.78 1.85 13.66
C LEU A 19 9.94 0.36 13.94
N LEU A 20 11.18 -0.15 13.96
CA LEU A 20 11.46 -1.52 14.38
C LEU A 20 11.03 -1.75 15.84
N ASP A 21 11.25 -0.77 16.70
CA ASP A 21 10.80 -0.83 18.09
C ASP A 21 9.27 -0.77 18.20
N ALA A 22 8.59 0.05 17.38
CA ALA A 22 7.13 0.06 17.32
C ALA A 22 6.55 -1.28 16.82
N MET A 23 7.21 -1.96 15.88
CA MET A 23 6.81 -3.29 15.40
C MET A 23 6.98 -4.40 16.45
N ARG A 24 7.76 -4.16 17.51
CA ARG A 24 7.95 -5.10 18.63
C ARG A 24 6.88 -5.00 19.71
N LEU A 25 6.00 -4.00 19.63
CA LEU A 25 4.89 -3.86 20.58
C LEU A 25 3.92 -5.04 20.46
N GLY A 26 3.21 -5.34 21.55
CA GLY A 26 2.22 -6.42 21.56
C GLY A 26 1.10 -6.19 20.55
N THR A 27 0.57 -7.29 19.99
CA THR A 27 -0.51 -7.24 19.00
C THR A 27 -1.76 -6.56 19.58
N ILE A 28 -2.31 -5.62 18.84
CA ILE A 28 -3.57 -4.96 19.17
C ILE A 28 -4.73 -5.84 18.69
N ASN A 29 -5.77 -5.98 19.51
CA ASN A 29 -7.02 -6.59 19.07
C ASN A 29 -7.72 -5.68 18.05
N PRO A 30 -7.88 -6.09 16.77
CA PRO A 30 -8.50 -5.24 15.74
C PRO A 30 -9.98 -4.95 15.99
N ARG A 31 -10.63 -5.69 16.89
CA ARG A 31 -12.02 -5.45 17.35
C ARG A 31 -12.08 -4.76 18.72
N GLY A 32 -10.93 -4.45 19.33
CA GLY A 32 -10.84 -3.76 20.60
C GLY A 32 -11.01 -2.24 20.46
N SER A 33 -11.27 -1.56 21.58
CA SER A 33 -11.49 -0.11 21.61
C SER A 33 -10.27 0.73 21.19
N GLU A 34 -9.07 0.16 21.25
CA GLU A 34 -7.81 0.83 20.89
C GLU A 34 -7.58 0.94 19.38
N PHE A 35 -8.16 0.03 18.57
CA PHE A 35 -7.89 -0.03 17.14
C PHE A 35 -8.57 1.09 16.32
N PRO A 36 -9.87 1.43 16.54
CA PRO A 36 -10.52 2.51 15.80
C PRO A 36 -9.81 3.88 15.88
N PRO A 37 -9.39 4.39 17.06
CA PRO A 37 -8.68 5.67 17.13
C PRO A 37 -7.28 5.60 16.49
N LEU A 38 -6.60 4.45 16.57
CA LEU A 38 -5.32 4.23 15.87
C LEU A 38 -5.52 4.33 14.34
N LEU A 39 -6.51 3.62 13.82
CA LEU A 39 -6.83 3.62 12.39
C LEU A 39 -7.20 5.02 11.89
N ALA A 40 -8.06 5.73 12.63
CA ALA A 40 -8.46 7.10 12.29
C ALA A 40 -7.25 8.07 12.29
N GLY A 41 -6.35 7.94 13.26
CA GLY A 41 -5.11 8.72 13.30
C GLY A 41 -4.20 8.47 12.09
N LEU A 42 -4.06 7.21 11.67
CA LEU A 42 -3.31 6.85 10.45
C LEU A 42 -3.94 7.46 9.20
N GLN A 43 -5.26 7.32 9.02
CA GLN A 43 -5.97 7.87 7.87
C GLN A 43 -5.82 9.40 7.79
N ALA A 44 -6.00 10.08 8.93
CA ALA A 44 -5.84 11.53 9.01
C ALA A 44 -4.40 11.98 8.68
N GLY A 45 -3.38 11.26 9.18
CA GLY A 45 -1.97 11.57 8.91
C GLY A 45 -1.54 11.29 7.46
N LEU A 46 -2.16 10.32 6.79
CA LEU A 46 -1.87 9.98 5.39
C LEU A 46 -2.53 10.91 4.40
N ARG A 47 -3.72 11.44 4.71
CA ARG A 47 -4.53 12.26 3.78
C ARG A 47 -3.77 13.44 3.16
N PRO A 48 -2.97 14.23 3.90
CA PRO A 48 -2.19 15.32 3.31
C PRO A 48 -1.15 14.85 2.28
N LEU A 49 -0.65 13.62 2.39
CA LEU A 49 0.37 13.08 1.48
C LEU A 49 -0.19 12.78 0.09
N PHE A 50 -1.49 12.48 0.00
CA PHE A 50 -2.18 12.20 -1.26
C PHE A 50 -2.76 13.45 -1.94
N GLY A 51 -2.75 14.61 -1.26
CA GLY A 51 -3.24 15.88 -1.82
C GLY A 51 -4.74 15.90 -2.17
N SER A 52 -5.52 14.89 -1.78
CA SER A 52 -6.94 14.80 -2.07
C SER A 52 -7.78 15.24 -0.87
N SER A 53 -8.70 16.18 -1.09
CA SER A 53 -9.67 16.64 -0.10
C SER A 53 -10.99 15.85 -0.12
N ALA A 54 -11.26 15.11 -1.21
CA ALA A 54 -12.51 14.38 -1.40
C ALA A 54 -12.35 12.86 -1.17
N GLY A 55 -11.15 12.30 -1.38
CA GLY A 55 -10.92 10.86 -1.28
C GLY A 55 -10.86 10.33 0.16
N GLU A 56 -11.29 9.09 0.35
CA GLU A 56 -11.11 8.36 1.60
C GLU A 56 -9.79 7.55 1.57
N ILE A 57 -9.08 7.50 2.70
CA ILE A 57 -7.86 6.69 2.82
C ILE A 57 -8.23 5.30 3.28
N LEU A 58 -7.95 4.30 2.44
CA LEU A 58 -8.06 2.88 2.78
C LEU A 58 -6.66 2.30 3.01
N LEU A 59 -6.52 1.53 4.08
CA LEU A 59 -5.29 0.81 4.40
C LEU A 59 -5.39 -0.63 3.91
N ALA A 60 -4.56 -0.99 2.93
CA ALA A 60 -4.45 -2.36 2.45
C ALA A 60 -3.50 -3.17 3.35
N ALA A 61 -3.93 -4.33 3.83
CA ALA A 61 -3.08 -5.26 4.56
C ALA A 61 -2.20 -6.06 3.57
N GLY A 62 -1.26 -5.40 2.92
CA GLY A 62 -0.40 -6.01 1.91
C GLY A 62 0.65 -5.06 1.35
N SER A 63 1.35 -5.51 0.31
CA SER A 63 2.31 -4.68 -0.43
C SER A 63 1.58 -3.68 -1.34
N GLY A 64 2.33 -2.80 -2.00
CA GLY A 64 1.78 -1.89 -3.01
C GLY A 64 1.03 -2.61 -4.14
N SER A 65 1.46 -3.84 -4.50
CA SER A 65 0.76 -4.62 -5.52
C SER A 65 -0.64 -5.06 -5.08
N ALA A 66 -0.81 -5.43 -3.79
CA ALA A 66 -2.12 -5.79 -3.25
C ALA A 66 -3.07 -4.58 -3.23
N ALA A 67 -2.55 -3.39 -2.92
CA ALA A 67 -3.33 -2.16 -3.00
C ALA A 67 -3.76 -1.83 -4.44
N LEU A 68 -2.87 -2.01 -5.41
CA LEU A 68 -3.20 -1.78 -6.82
C LEU A 68 -4.24 -2.76 -7.34
N GLU A 69 -4.06 -4.06 -7.10
CA GLU A 69 -5.02 -5.08 -7.50
C GLU A 69 -6.37 -4.84 -6.83
N GLY A 70 -6.37 -4.56 -5.52
CA GLY A 70 -7.57 -4.17 -4.78
C GLY A 70 -8.29 -2.97 -5.39
N ALA A 71 -7.56 -1.97 -5.90
CA ALA A 71 -8.17 -0.85 -6.59
C ALA A 71 -8.80 -1.26 -7.93
N LEU A 72 -8.09 -2.05 -8.75
CA LEU A 72 -8.57 -2.47 -10.07
C LEU A 72 -9.84 -3.32 -9.98
N VAL A 73 -9.86 -4.33 -9.10
CA VAL A 73 -11.02 -5.24 -8.97
C VAL A 73 -12.29 -4.53 -8.47
N ASN A 74 -12.16 -3.36 -7.83
CA ASN A 74 -13.30 -2.59 -7.35
C ASN A 74 -13.73 -1.48 -8.33
N VAL A 75 -12.89 -1.15 -9.32
CA VAL A 75 -13.17 -0.09 -10.30
C VAL A 75 -13.58 -0.65 -11.66
N LEU A 76 -13.02 -1.80 -12.06
CA LEU A 76 -13.26 -2.41 -13.36
C LEU A 76 -14.34 -3.49 -13.29
N ALA A 77 -15.16 -3.55 -14.34
CA ALA A 77 -16.04 -4.67 -14.64
C ALA A 77 -15.50 -5.48 -15.84
N PRO A 78 -15.84 -6.77 -15.96
CA PRO A 78 -15.50 -7.55 -17.16
C PRO A 78 -16.04 -6.89 -18.44
N GLY A 79 -15.18 -6.75 -19.43
CA GLY A 79 -15.45 -6.08 -20.71
C GLY A 79 -15.15 -4.58 -20.74
N ASP A 80 -14.71 -3.98 -19.63
CA ASP A 80 -14.26 -2.58 -19.63
C ASP A 80 -12.99 -2.40 -20.47
N GLU A 81 -12.93 -1.32 -21.25
CA GLU A 81 -11.73 -0.96 -22.00
C GLU A 81 -10.75 -0.17 -21.11
N VAL A 82 -9.52 -0.68 -20.97
CA VAL A 82 -8.47 -0.07 -20.14
C VAL A 82 -7.31 0.43 -21.00
N LEU A 83 -6.97 1.72 -20.87
CA LEU A 83 -5.74 2.27 -21.43
C LEU A 83 -4.58 2.14 -20.42
N ALA A 84 -3.66 1.22 -20.69
CA ALA A 84 -2.42 1.08 -19.93
C ALA A 84 -1.22 1.66 -20.70
N VAL A 85 -0.63 2.74 -20.18
CA VAL A 85 0.58 3.32 -20.77
C VAL A 85 1.80 2.49 -20.34
N SER A 86 2.23 1.58 -21.22
CA SER A 86 3.37 0.71 -20.94
C SER A 86 4.69 1.35 -21.39
N ASN A 87 5.42 1.92 -20.44
CA ASN A 87 6.76 2.48 -20.64
C ASN A 87 7.85 1.75 -19.81
N GLY A 88 7.54 0.57 -19.28
CA GLY A 88 8.43 -0.21 -18.42
C GLY A 88 7.68 -1.33 -17.70
N PHE A 89 8.36 -1.98 -16.75
CA PHE A 89 7.82 -3.15 -16.05
C PHE A 89 6.45 -2.90 -15.43
N PHE A 90 6.26 -1.81 -14.68
CA PHE A 90 5.00 -1.57 -13.98
C PHE A 90 3.82 -1.26 -14.91
N GLY A 91 4.05 -0.58 -16.03
CA GLY A 91 3.01 -0.33 -17.03
C GLY A 91 2.59 -1.61 -17.76
N ALA A 92 3.55 -2.46 -18.13
CA ALA A 92 3.28 -3.77 -18.71
C ALA A 92 2.56 -4.70 -17.72
N TRP A 93 3.00 -4.69 -16.46
CA TRP A 93 2.38 -5.46 -15.39
C TRP A 93 0.95 -5.02 -15.08
N LEU A 94 0.68 -3.70 -15.08
CA LEU A 94 -0.69 -3.18 -14.95
C LEU A 94 -1.60 -3.67 -16.07
N ALA A 95 -1.12 -3.65 -17.32
CA ALA A 95 -1.88 -4.11 -18.48
C ALA A 95 -2.22 -5.61 -18.38
N ASP A 96 -1.24 -6.44 -17.99
CA ASP A 96 -1.45 -7.88 -17.74
C ASP A 96 -2.47 -8.10 -16.62
N LEU A 97 -2.33 -7.38 -15.50
CA LEU A 97 -3.24 -7.50 -14.37
C LEU A 97 -4.68 -7.14 -14.76
N ALA A 98 -4.88 -6.04 -15.49
CA ALA A 98 -6.20 -5.64 -15.97
C ALA A 98 -6.80 -6.68 -16.92
N GLY A 99 -6.03 -7.20 -17.88
CA GLY A 99 -6.51 -8.23 -18.82
C GLY A 99 -6.93 -9.55 -18.16
N ARG A 100 -6.41 -9.85 -16.96
CA ARG A 100 -6.81 -11.03 -16.17
C ARG A 100 -8.15 -10.86 -15.45
N LEU A 101 -8.64 -9.63 -15.32
CA LEU A 101 -9.94 -9.34 -14.70
C LEU A 101 -11.12 -9.52 -15.67
N GLY A 102 -10.83 -9.75 -16.96
CA GLY A 102 -11.81 -9.98 -18.01
C GLY A 102 -12.33 -8.69 -18.62
#